data_AF-A0A956H5T3-F1
#
_entry.id   AF-A0A956H5T3-F1
#
_cell.length_a   1.000
_cell.length_b   1.000
_cell.length_c   1.000
_cell.angle_alpha   90.00
_cell.angle_beta   90.00
_cell.angle_gamma   90.00
#
_symmetry.space_group_name_H-M   'P 1'
#
loop_
_entity.id
_entity.type
_entity.pdbx_description
1 polymer ?
#
loop_
_entity_poly.entity_id
_entity_poly.type
_entity_poly.pdbx_seq_one_letter_code
_entity_poly.pdbx_strand_id
1 'polypeptide(L)'
;MTEPEDGKGDGNADAEKGDTDDPSLTASSSGVSEITNTIDDDTTEQERAELMLAVERRRREGSAAISGSLAASAVADSDHSGTGSSKRIPTVRANTKSGATGAKSGQQPRFYDPLRILAAAATGASMWISAPNMDIWWLAFVGWVPLLWAIHGRPVKHAFYYGWISGFVSVFVGFFWMSELLTRFAGFAMPGAAGVTALFALWLGLQWALPAAISNFLVARTGRSTLLIFPMAWAAIEFVLPSIFPVYMALSWAWQPLWIQTAEIGGAMTVSFVMVAINAAIWETIRGYVDDGKIPVVAGASLAAWLIGVPDLRAPAHGAGRRPGRRRA
;
A
#
# COMPACT_ATOMS: atom_id res chain seq x y z
N MET A 1 -22.91 21.25 -66.92
CA MET A 1 -22.38 22.52 -67.45
C MET A 1 -21.90 23.28 -66.23
N THR A 2 -20.63 23.36 -65.83
CA THR A 2 -19.33 23.02 -66.42
C THR A 2 -18.33 23.13 -65.25
N GLU A 3 -17.57 22.07 -64.94
CA GLU A 3 -16.14 22.19 -64.57
C GLU A 3 -15.32 22.45 -65.87
N PRO A 4 -13.97 22.61 -65.92
CA PRO A 4 -12.87 22.42 -64.93
C PRO A 4 -11.86 23.61 -64.93
N GLU A 5 -10.71 23.66 -64.24
CA GLU A 5 -9.39 22.99 -64.46
C GLU A 5 -8.44 23.42 -63.31
N ASP A 6 -7.71 22.53 -62.64
CA ASP A 6 -6.44 21.84 -62.98
C ASP A 6 -5.16 22.64 -62.71
N GLY A 7 -4.18 22.01 -62.04
CA GLY A 7 -2.90 22.62 -61.68
C GLY A 7 -1.98 21.73 -60.83
N LYS A 8 -1.56 20.61 -61.43
CA LYS A 8 -0.62 19.58 -60.95
C LYS A 8 0.84 20.07 -60.90
N GLY A 9 1.66 19.53 -60.00
CA GLY A 9 3.12 19.73 -59.99
C GLY A 9 3.87 18.81 -59.01
N ASP A 10 4.42 17.72 -59.55
CA ASP A 10 5.23 16.68 -58.91
C ASP A 10 6.66 17.15 -58.52
N GLY A 11 7.33 16.44 -57.60
CA GLY A 11 8.80 16.55 -57.45
C GLY A 11 9.40 15.91 -56.19
N ASN A 12 10.01 14.73 -56.37
CA ASN A 12 10.73 13.91 -55.38
C ASN A 12 12.25 14.21 -55.34
N ALA A 13 12.92 13.73 -54.27
CA ALA A 13 14.31 13.25 -54.18
C ALA A 13 15.46 14.17 -53.64
N ASP A 14 15.97 13.76 -52.47
CA ASP A 14 17.36 13.38 -52.11
C ASP A 14 18.49 14.39 -51.74
N ALA A 15 19.07 14.10 -50.54
CA ALA A 15 20.50 14.13 -50.14
C ALA A 15 21.22 15.51 -50.01
N GLU A 16 22.20 15.80 -49.14
CA GLU A 16 22.97 15.14 -48.07
C GLU A 16 23.73 16.24 -47.27
N LYS A 17 24.08 15.95 -46.01
CA LYS A 17 25.27 16.39 -45.22
C LYS A 17 25.55 17.87 -44.87
N GLY A 18 25.78 18.09 -43.57
CA GLY A 18 26.47 19.23 -42.99
C GLY A 18 26.66 19.04 -41.48
N ASP A 19 27.67 18.24 -41.15
CA ASP A 19 28.18 17.93 -39.81
C ASP A 19 29.00 19.10 -39.25
N THR A 20 28.74 19.53 -38.00
CA THR A 20 29.71 20.22 -37.14
C THR A 20 29.38 19.99 -35.68
N ASP A 21 30.22 19.18 -35.04
CA ASP A 21 30.37 18.95 -33.61
C ASP A 21 30.64 20.22 -32.79
N ASP A 22 30.02 20.31 -31.61
CA ASP A 22 30.62 20.94 -30.42
C ASP A 22 30.20 20.15 -29.16
N PRO A 23 31.14 19.52 -28.43
CA PRO A 23 30.85 18.65 -27.30
C PRO A 23 30.98 19.41 -25.98
N SER A 24 29.88 19.93 -25.45
CA SER A 24 29.75 20.10 -24.00
C SER A 24 28.28 20.24 -23.60
N LEU A 25 27.92 19.61 -22.49
CA LEU A 25 26.62 19.67 -21.79
C LEU A 25 25.55 18.63 -22.15
N THR A 26 25.87 17.34 -22.03
CA THR A 26 24.86 16.32 -21.64
C THR A 26 25.50 15.19 -20.83
N ALA A 27 25.61 15.38 -19.51
CA ALA A 27 26.02 14.31 -18.60
C ALA A 27 25.22 14.39 -17.29
N SER A 28 24.04 13.75 -17.27
CA SER A 28 23.48 13.11 -16.06
C SER A 28 22.18 12.33 -16.29
N SER A 29 22.03 11.63 -17.43
CA SER A 29 20.89 10.70 -17.62
C SER A 29 21.23 9.37 -18.27
N SER A 30 22.49 9.08 -18.60
CA SER A 30 22.88 7.84 -19.31
C SER A 30 23.11 6.61 -18.42
N GLY A 31 23.27 6.77 -17.10
CA GLY A 31 23.72 5.66 -16.23
C GLY A 31 22.72 4.53 -15.95
N VAL A 32 21.46 4.64 -16.36
CA VAL A 32 20.43 3.60 -16.10
C VAL A 32 19.92 2.97 -17.39
N SER A 33 19.96 3.68 -18.52
CA SER A 33 19.59 3.13 -19.83
C SER A 33 20.74 2.37 -20.51
N GLU A 34 21.99 2.61 -20.11
CA GLU A 34 23.18 1.94 -20.64
C GLU A 34 23.35 0.50 -20.10
N ILE A 35 22.77 0.18 -18.93
CA ILE A 35 22.84 -1.17 -18.34
C ILE A 35 21.93 -2.16 -19.08
N THR A 36 20.99 -1.69 -19.89
CA THR A 36 19.99 -2.52 -20.58
C THR A 36 20.25 -2.78 -22.06
N ASN A 37 21.30 -2.23 -22.67
CA ASN A 37 21.50 -2.32 -24.13
C ASN A 37 22.90 -2.77 -24.61
N THR A 38 23.68 -3.45 -23.75
CA THR A 38 24.92 -4.12 -24.19
C THR A 38 24.95 -5.58 -23.74
N ILE A 39 23.84 -6.29 -23.95
CA ILE A 39 23.89 -7.75 -24.10
C ILE A 39 24.23 -7.98 -25.58
N ASP A 40 25.51 -7.87 -25.87
CA ASP A 40 26.08 -8.29 -27.15
C ASP A 40 26.07 -9.82 -27.19
N ASP A 41 25.47 -10.37 -28.23
CA ASP A 41 25.10 -11.78 -28.40
C ASP A 41 26.29 -12.65 -28.87
N ASP A 42 27.48 -12.41 -28.31
CA ASP A 42 28.71 -13.15 -28.64
C ASP A 42 29.63 -13.43 -27.41
N THR A 43 29.10 -13.34 -26.19
CA THR A 43 29.86 -13.69 -24.98
C THR A 43 29.94 -15.22 -24.82
N THR A 44 31.13 -15.78 -25.06
CA THR A 44 31.41 -17.20 -24.81
C THR A 44 31.10 -17.57 -23.35
N GLU A 45 30.59 -18.79 -23.12
CA GLU A 45 30.11 -19.24 -21.80
C GLU A 45 31.13 -19.07 -20.66
N GLN A 46 32.42 -19.02 -21.00
CA GLN A 46 33.52 -18.82 -20.06
C GLN A 46 33.55 -17.40 -19.46
N GLU A 47 33.35 -16.35 -20.26
CA GLU A 47 33.32 -14.96 -19.77
C GLU A 47 32.06 -14.70 -18.91
N ARG A 48 30.95 -15.35 -19.25
CA ARG A 48 29.70 -15.31 -18.47
C ARG A 48 29.87 -15.95 -17.09
N ALA A 49 30.63 -17.06 -17.02
CA ALA A 49 30.96 -17.70 -15.75
C ALA A 49 31.90 -16.84 -14.90
N GLU A 50 32.88 -16.17 -15.50
CA GLU A 50 33.78 -15.26 -14.78
C GLU A 50 33.07 -14.04 -14.22
N LEU A 51 32.14 -13.45 -14.96
CA LEU A 51 31.30 -12.34 -14.49
C LEU A 51 30.39 -12.77 -13.33
N MET A 52 29.79 -13.96 -13.40
CA MET A 52 29.00 -14.51 -12.29
C MET A 52 29.84 -14.75 -11.04
N LEU A 53 31.07 -15.26 -11.19
CA LEU A 53 32.02 -15.44 -10.09
C LEU A 53 32.53 -14.10 -9.51
N ALA A 54 32.64 -13.06 -10.34
CA ALA A 54 32.97 -11.71 -9.87
C ALA A 54 31.81 -11.08 -9.07
N VAL A 55 30.56 -11.31 -9.49
CA VAL A 55 29.36 -10.88 -8.77
C VAL A 55 29.23 -11.63 -7.44
N GLU A 56 29.49 -12.94 -7.42
CA GLU A 56 29.48 -13.72 -6.17
C GLU A 56 30.59 -13.31 -5.21
N ARG A 57 31.79 -12.96 -5.72
CA ARG A 57 32.87 -12.39 -4.89
C ARG A 57 32.44 -11.07 -4.25
N ARG A 58 31.87 -10.13 -5.00
CA ARG A 58 31.34 -8.88 -4.42
C ARG A 58 30.23 -9.12 -3.41
N ARG A 59 29.36 -10.11 -3.65
CA ARG A 59 28.29 -10.48 -2.71
C ARG A 59 28.87 -11.08 -1.42
N ARG A 60 29.92 -11.89 -1.51
CA ARG A 60 30.63 -12.46 -0.35
C ARG A 60 31.42 -11.39 0.40
N GLU A 61 32.08 -10.47 -0.28
CA GLU A 61 32.79 -9.33 0.33
C GLU A 61 31.82 -8.39 1.04
N GLY A 62 30.67 -8.08 0.43
CA GLY A 62 29.59 -7.33 1.06
C GLY A 62 28.99 -8.04 2.27
N SER A 63 28.81 -9.37 2.19
CA SER A 63 28.33 -10.17 3.31
C SER A 63 29.37 -10.27 4.45
N ALA A 64 30.66 -10.34 4.12
CA ALA A 64 31.76 -10.35 5.09
C ALA A 64 31.92 -8.99 5.79
N ALA A 65 31.68 -7.88 5.08
CA ALA A 65 31.65 -6.54 5.67
C ALA A 65 30.50 -6.40 6.68
N ILE A 66 29.32 -6.98 6.39
CA ILE A 66 28.16 -6.99 7.29
C ILE A 66 28.41 -7.90 8.51
N SER A 67 29.02 -9.07 8.32
CA SER A 67 29.41 -9.95 9.41
C SER A 67 30.52 -9.34 10.29
N GLY A 68 31.46 -8.60 9.69
CA GLY A 68 32.49 -7.86 10.41
C GLY A 68 31.94 -6.71 11.25
N SER A 69 30.95 -5.96 10.74
CA SER A 69 30.29 -4.90 11.52
C SER A 69 29.42 -5.44 12.67
N LEU A 70 28.84 -6.64 12.50
CA LEU A 70 28.10 -7.35 13.54
C LEU A 70 29.03 -7.92 14.62
N ALA A 71 30.20 -8.45 14.24
CA ALA A 71 31.21 -8.91 15.19
C ALA A 71 31.84 -7.74 15.97
N ALA A 72 32.06 -6.59 15.33
CA ALA A 72 32.55 -5.38 16.00
C ALA A 72 31.54 -4.80 17.01
N SER A 73 30.23 -4.99 16.81
CA SER A 73 29.21 -4.64 17.80
C SER A 73 29.10 -5.66 18.95
N ALA A 74 29.46 -6.93 18.72
CA ALA A 74 29.42 -7.98 19.74
C ALA A 74 30.65 -7.97 20.68
N VAL A 75 31.79 -7.41 20.24
CA VAL A 75 33.01 -7.30 21.06
C VAL A 75 33.01 -6.07 21.98
N ALA A 76 32.14 -5.08 21.73
CA ALA A 76 32.05 -3.87 22.56
C ALA A 76 31.22 -4.04 23.86
N ASP A 77 30.60 -5.21 24.09
CA ASP A 77 29.65 -5.43 25.19
C ASP A 77 30.12 -6.46 26.24
N SER A 78 31.42 -6.81 26.27
CA SER A 78 31.95 -7.86 27.16
C SER A 78 33.15 -7.48 28.02
N ASP A 79 33.25 -6.23 28.47
CA ASP A 79 34.23 -5.84 29.49
C ASP A 79 33.56 -5.08 30.64
N HIS A 80 33.10 -5.81 31.65
CA HIS A 80 33.25 -5.46 33.07
C HIS A 80 32.64 -6.56 33.97
N SER A 81 33.49 -7.38 34.60
CA SER A 81 33.11 -8.23 35.73
C SER A 81 34.19 -8.28 36.82
N GLY A 82 33.77 -8.10 38.07
CA GLY A 82 34.55 -8.23 39.31
C GLY A 82 34.62 -6.90 40.07
N THR A 83 34.29 -6.75 41.36
CA THR A 83 34.18 -7.66 42.50
C THR A 83 33.31 -7.00 43.60
N GLY A 84 32.67 -7.80 44.45
CA GLY A 84 31.56 -7.36 45.32
C GLY A 84 31.90 -6.68 46.65
N SER A 85 30.86 -6.20 47.34
CA SER A 85 30.65 -6.26 48.81
C SER A 85 29.36 -5.52 49.22
N SER A 86 28.50 -6.23 49.95
CA SER A 86 27.68 -5.83 51.12
C SER A 86 26.93 -4.47 51.19
N LYS A 87 25.63 -4.61 51.52
CA LYS A 87 24.77 -3.70 52.34
C LYS A 87 24.49 -2.28 51.84
N ARG A 88 23.24 -2.05 51.43
CA ARG A 88 22.20 -1.33 52.18
C ARG A 88 20.95 -1.15 51.30
N ILE A 89 19.78 -1.35 51.91
CA ILE A 89 18.49 -1.01 51.33
C ILE A 89 18.33 0.51 51.34
N PRO A 90 17.91 1.13 50.23
CA PRO A 90 17.01 2.26 50.30
C PRO A 90 15.72 1.95 49.55
N THR A 91 14.60 2.10 50.25
CA THR A 91 13.26 2.15 49.69
C THR A 91 13.16 3.26 48.64
N VAL A 92 13.06 2.88 47.37
CA VAL A 92 12.72 3.81 46.27
C VAL A 92 11.41 3.36 45.66
N ARG A 93 10.41 4.21 45.83
CA ARG A 93 9.07 4.12 45.25
C ARG A 93 9.18 4.29 43.72
N ALA A 94 9.29 3.18 42.98
CA ALA A 94 9.35 3.21 41.53
C ALA A 94 7.92 3.28 40.96
N ASN A 95 7.57 4.47 40.49
CA ASN A 95 6.42 4.74 39.65
C ASN A 95 6.61 4.02 38.30
N THR A 96 5.84 2.98 38.01
CA THR A 96 5.88 2.28 36.72
C THR A 96 5.21 3.13 35.63
N LYS A 97 5.94 4.15 35.14
CA LYS A 97 5.77 4.62 33.76
C LYS A 97 6.66 3.75 32.89
N SER A 98 6.09 2.67 32.36
CA SER A 98 6.73 1.88 31.31
C SER A 98 7.08 2.81 30.14
N GLY A 99 8.34 2.73 29.71
CA GLY A 99 8.98 3.66 28.81
C GLY A 99 8.34 3.69 27.43
N ALA A 100 7.86 4.87 27.05
CA ALA A 100 7.84 5.30 25.66
C ALA A 100 9.28 5.67 25.28
N THR A 101 10.10 4.69 24.91
CA THR A 101 11.45 4.91 24.38
C THR A 101 11.40 4.75 22.88
N GLY A 102 11.42 5.88 22.15
CA GLY A 102 11.50 5.88 20.69
C GLY A 102 11.05 7.14 19.94
N ALA A 103 10.67 8.23 20.61
CA ALA A 103 10.36 9.48 19.89
C ALA A 103 11.61 10.37 19.79
N LYS A 104 12.32 10.26 18.66
CA LYS A 104 13.27 11.28 18.22
C LYS A 104 12.52 12.63 18.08
N SER A 105 13.15 13.67 18.65
CA SER A 105 12.83 15.10 18.66
C SER A 105 11.46 15.53 19.20
N GLY A 106 11.47 16.40 20.22
CA GLY A 106 10.32 17.14 20.76
C GLY A 106 9.75 18.19 19.81
N GLN A 107 9.70 17.89 18.51
CA GLN A 107 9.11 18.72 17.48
C GLN A 107 7.62 18.41 17.44
N GLN A 108 6.78 19.44 17.62
CA GLN A 108 5.34 19.24 17.51
C GLN A 108 5.01 18.65 16.13
N PRO A 109 4.13 17.64 16.06
CA PRO A 109 3.78 17.01 14.80
C PRO A 109 3.24 18.07 13.84
N ARG A 110 3.89 18.24 12.69
CA ARG A 110 3.44 19.17 11.64
C ARG A 110 2.08 18.69 11.13
N PHE A 111 1.13 19.63 10.99
CA PHE A 111 -0.19 19.35 10.42
C PHE A 111 -0.06 18.92 8.96
N TYR A 112 0.80 19.60 8.20
CA TYR A 112 1.09 19.31 6.80
C TYR A 112 2.45 18.60 6.70
N ASP A 113 2.43 17.28 6.64
CA ASP A 113 3.61 16.44 6.43
C ASP A 113 3.51 15.83 5.02
N PRO A 114 4.35 16.26 4.05
CA PRO A 114 4.18 15.89 2.64
C PRO A 114 4.28 14.38 2.41
N LEU A 115 5.12 13.67 3.18
CA LEU A 115 5.25 12.22 3.07
C LEU A 115 3.95 11.51 3.50
N ARG A 116 3.25 12.05 4.51
CA ARG A 116 1.97 11.50 4.99
C ARG A 116 0.81 11.83 4.07
N ILE A 117 0.84 13.02 3.46
CA ILE A 117 -0.11 13.37 2.40
C ILE A 117 0.07 12.42 1.20
N LEU A 118 1.32 12.15 0.80
CA LEU A 118 1.60 11.21 -0.27
C LEU A 118 1.15 9.79 0.09
N ALA A 119 1.40 9.33 1.32
CA ALA A 119 0.96 8.02 1.80
C ALA A 119 -0.58 7.90 1.83
N ALA A 120 -1.27 8.97 2.26
CA ALA A 120 -2.73 9.05 2.22
C ALA A 120 -3.27 8.99 0.77
N ALA A 121 -2.71 9.80 -0.12
CA ALA A 121 -3.08 9.79 -1.53
C ALA A 121 -2.80 8.44 -2.19
N ALA A 122 -1.66 7.81 -1.88
CA ALA A 122 -1.31 6.46 -2.35
C ALA A 122 -2.30 5.41 -1.88
N THR A 123 -2.78 5.51 -0.65
CA THR A 123 -3.86 4.64 -0.14
C THR A 123 -5.13 4.84 -0.96
N GLY A 124 -5.57 6.09 -1.16
CA GLY A 124 -6.75 6.36 -1.98
C GLY A 124 -6.64 5.84 -3.42
N ALA A 125 -5.49 6.05 -4.06
CA ALA A 125 -5.21 5.56 -5.40
C ALA A 125 -5.17 4.02 -5.47
N SER A 126 -4.56 3.38 -4.46
CA SER A 126 -4.48 1.91 -4.39
C SER A 126 -5.85 1.24 -4.43
N MET A 127 -6.85 1.88 -3.82
CA MET A 127 -8.22 1.36 -3.74
C MET A 127 -8.97 1.45 -5.06
N TRP A 128 -8.64 2.44 -5.88
CA TRP A 128 -9.16 2.50 -7.24
C TRP A 128 -8.47 1.47 -8.14
N ILE A 129 -7.15 1.33 -8.02
CA ILE A 129 -6.35 0.38 -8.79
C ILE A 129 -6.73 -1.06 -8.45
N SER A 130 -7.12 -1.34 -7.20
CA SER A 130 -7.62 -2.65 -6.80
C SER A 130 -9.06 -2.92 -7.24
N ALA A 131 -9.82 -1.89 -7.67
CA ALA A 131 -11.22 -2.02 -8.03
C ALA A 131 -11.41 -2.88 -9.31
N PRO A 132 -12.63 -3.43 -9.55
CA PRO A 132 -12.91 -4.45 -10.56
C PRO A 132 -12.49 -4.16 -12.00
N ASN A 133 -12.29 -2.88 -12.37
CA ASN A 133 -11.90 -2.49 -13.71
C ASN A 133 -10.40 -2.73 -13.97
N MET A 134 -9.55 -2.40 -13.00
CA MET A 134 -8.11 -2.66 -13.09
C MET A 134 -7.72 -4.00 -12.47
N ASP A 135 -8.52 -4.50 -11.51
CA ASP A 135 -8.42 -5.82 -10.87
C ASP A 135 -7.01 -6.17 -10.33
N ILE A 136 -6.27 -5.17 -9.86
CA ILE A 136 -5.03 -5.42 -9.11
C ILE A 136 -5.39 -5.73 -7.65
N TRP A 137 -6.16 -6.79 -7.45
CA TRP A 137 -6.84 -7.16 -6.20
C TRP A 137 -5.89 -7.36 -5.02
N TRP A 138 -4.62 -7.69 -5.26
CA TRP A 138 -3.64 -7.87 -4.20
C TRP A 138 -3.29 -6.56 -3.49
N LEU A 139 -3.52 -5.39 -4.11
CA LEU A 139 -3.38 -4.10 -3.42
C LEU A 139 -4.37 -3.98 -2.26
N ALA A 140 -5.47 -4.73 -2.25
CA ALA A 140 -6.38 -4.74 -1.12
C ALA A 140 -5.75 -5.28 0.17
N PHE A 141 -4.66 -6.08 0.08
CA PHE A 141 -3.92 -6.59 1.24
C PHE A 141 -2.98 -5.56 1.87
N VAL A 142 -2.45 -4.62 1.08
CA VAL A 142 -1.36 -3.73 1.52
C VAL A 142 -1.66 -2.24 1.33
N GLY A 143 -2.67 -1.91 0.55
CA GLY A 143 -2.98 -0.54 0.11
C GLY A 143 -3.38 0.40 1.23
N TRP A 144 -3.81 -0.11 2.38
CA TRP A 144 -4.17 0.71 3.55
C TRP A 144 -3.00 0.95 4.50
N VAL A 145 -1.94 0.16 4.42
CA VAL A 145 -0.77 0.28 5.30
C VAL A 145 -0.17 1.69 5.27
N PRO A 146 -0.03 2.37 4.11
CA PRO A 146 0.47 3.75 4.06
C PRO A 146 -0.40 4.74 4.86
N LEU A 147 -1.74 4.62 4.82
CA LEU A 147 -2.64 5.46 5.62
C LEU A 147 -2.48 5.16 7.12
N LEU A 148 -2.41 3.88 7.51
CA LEU A 148 -2.20 3.49 8.91
C LEU A 148 -0.90 4.07 9.47
N TRP A 149 0.18 4.05 8.68
CA TRP A 149 1.42 4.74 8.99
C TRP A 149 1.23 6.27 9.09
N ALA A 150 0.51 6.86 8.13
CA ALA A 150 0.27 8.31 8.05
C ALA A 150 -0.54 8.86 9.23
N ILE A 151 -1.42 8.06 9.83
CA ILE A 151 -2.17 8.47 11.03
C ILE A 151 -1.46 8.08 12.32
N HIS A 152 -0.53 7.12 12.29
CA HIS A 152 0.10 6.61 13.50
C HIS A 152 0.83 7.68 14.32
N GLY A 153 0.57 7.71 15.63
CA GLY A 153 1.20 8.63 16.59
C GLY A 153 0.80 10.09 16.42
N ARG A 154 -0.22 10.41 15.61
CA ARG A 154 -0.64 11.79 15.32
C ARG A 154 -1.89 12.22 16.07
N PRO A 155 -2.04 13.52 16.38
CA PRO A 155 -3.29 14.09 16.86
C PRO A 155 -4.50 13.70 16.01
N VAL A 156 -5.66 13.56 16.66
CA VAL A 156 -6.94 13.18 16.03
C VAL A 156 -7.27 14.05 14.81
N LYS A 157 -7.01 15.36 14.88
CA LYS A 157 -7.24 16.29 13.77
C LYS A 157 -6.40 15.96 12.53
N HIS A 158 -5.16 15.52 12.70
CA HIS A 158 -4.30 15.12 11.57
C HIS A 158 -4.76 13.77 11.01
N ALA A 159 -5.14 12.82 11.88
CA ALA A 159 -5.67 11.53 11.44
C ALA A 159 -6.94 11.70 10.60
N PHE A 160 -7.85 12.58 11.03
CA PHE A 160 -9.01 12.99 10.24
C PHE A 160 -8.58 13.53 8.86
N TYR A 161 -7.63 14.46 8.82
CA TYR A 161 -7.18 15.09 7.58
C TYR A 161 -6.55 14.09 6.60
N TYR A 162 -5.65 13.21 7.05
CA TYR A 162 -5.03 12.19 6.20
C TYR A 162 -6.03 11.12 5.74
N GLY A 163 -6.96 10.70 6.61
CA GLY A 163 -8.07 9.83 6.23
C GLY A 163 -8.95 10.48 5.17
N TRP A 164 -9.28 11.77 5.34
CA TRP A 164 -10.09 12.53 4.40
C TRP A 164 -9.42 12.68 3.03
N ILE A 165 -8.11 12.93 2.97
CA ILE A 165 -7.35 12.92 1.71
C ILE A 165 -7.46 11.56 1.02
N SER A 166 -7.26 10.47 1.77
CA SER A 166 -7.32 9.12 1.21
C SER A 166 -8.69 8.83 0.61
N GLY A 167 -9.75 9.17 1.34
CA GLY A 167 -11.12 9.02 0.88
C GLY A 167 -11.46 9.92 -0.30
N PHE A 168 -11.03 11.19 -0.28
CA PHE A 168 -11.20 12.10 -1.40
C PHE A 168 -10.55 11.55 -2.66
N VAL A 169 -9.29 11.12 -2.59
CA VAL A 169 -8.57 10.55 -3.74
C VAL A 169 -9.25 9.26 -4.22
N SER A 170 -9.61 8.36 -3.31
CA SER A 170 -10.29 7.10 -3.64
C SER A 170 -11.60 7.34 -4.39
N VAL A 171 -12.44 8.26 -3.89
CA VAL A 171 -13.74 8.54 -4.48
C VAL A 171 -13.61 9.38 -5.74
N PHE A 172 -12.79 10.43 -5.74
CA PHE A 172 -12.64 11.31 -6.90
C PHE A 172 -12.08 10.57 -8.10
N VAL A 173 -11.06 9.72 -7.89
CA VAL A 173 -10.52 8.87 -8.95
C VAL A 173 -11.51 7.74 -9.28
N GLY A 174 -12.16 7.11 -8.29
CA GLY A 174 -13.12 6.04 -8.50
C GLY A 174 -14.39 6.42 -9.25
N PHE A 175 -14.79 7.69 -9.13
CA PHE A 175 -15.97 8.25 -9.76
C PHE A 175 -15.61 9.25 -10.85
N PHE A 176 -14.49 9.06 -11.55
CA PHE A 176 -14.08 9.94 -12.66
C PHE A 176 -15.19 10.10 -13.72
N TRP A 177 -15.97 9.05 -13.95
CA TRP A 177 -17.11 9.00 -14.88
C TRP A 177 -18.29 9.87 -14.45
N MET A 178 -18.38 10.28 -13.18
CA MET A 178 -19.45 11.14 -12.68
C MET A 178 -19.46 12.50 -13.39
N SER A 179 -18.27 13.03 -13.70
CA SER A 179 -18.13 14.28 -14.44
C SER A 179 -18.78 14.20 -15.82
N GLU A 180 -18.56 13.11 -16.55
CA GLU A 180 -19.13 12.86 -17.88
C GLU A 180 -20.65 12.67 -17.84
N LEU A 181 -21.18 12.04 -16.78
CA LEU A 181 -22.63 11.94 -16.61
C LEU A 181 -23.28 13.31 -16.38
N LEU A 182 -22.64 14.15 -15.56
CA LEU A 182 -23.14 15.49 -15.25
C LEU A 182 -23.09 16.42 -16.47
N THR A 183 -22.08 16.31 -17.33
CA THR A 183 -22.02 17.07 -18.59
C THR A 183 -23.10 16.61 -19.56
N ARG A 184 -23.25 15.29 -19.76
CA ARG A 184 -24.20 14.73 -20.73
C ARG A 184 -25.67 14.87 -20.33
N PHE A 185 -26.00 14.61 -19.07
CA PHE A 185 -27.40 14.49 -18.64
C PHE A 185 -27.90 15.66 -17.80
N ALA A 186 -27.03 16.36 -17.08
CA ALA A 186 -27.41 17.52 -16.27
C ALA A 186 -27.06 18.87 -16.94
N GLY A 187 -26.40 18.85 -18.10
CA GLY A 187 -26.08 20.05 -18.87
C GLY A 187 -25.02 20.95 -18.23
N PHE A 188 -24.24 20.43 -17.28
CA PHE A 188 -23.15 21.19 -16.67
C PHE A 188 -21.99 21.39 -17.65
N ALA A 189 -21.36 22.56 -17.61
CA ALA A 189 -20.03 22.72 -18.19
C ALA A 189 -18.99 21.90 -17.39
N MET A 190 -17.90 21.47 -18.04
CA MET A 190 -16.89 20.59 -17.43
C MET A 190 -16.35 21.07 -16.07
N PRO A 191 -16.02 22.37 -15.86
CA PRO A 191 -15.58 22.84 -14.54
C PRO A 191 -16.66 22.70 -13.46
N GLY A 192 -17.93 22.91 -13.81
CA GLY A 192 -19.06 22.74 -12.90
C GLY A 192 -19.27 21.26 -12.54
N ALA A 193 -19.22 20.37 -13.52
CA ALA A 193 -19.32 18.93 -13.31
C ALA A 193 -18.18 18.39 -12.42
N ALA A 194 -16.94 18.86 -12.66
CA ALA A 194 -15.78 18.53 -11.83
C ALA A 194 -15.96 19.06 -10.38
N GLY A 195 -16.47 20.28 -10.21
CA GLY A 195 -16.77 20.85 -8.90
C GLY A 195 -17.80 20.05 -8.10
N VAL A 196 -18.89 19.63 -8.74
CA VAL A 196 -19.91 18.76 -8.12
C VAL A 196 -19.32 17.39 -7.77
N THR A 197 -18.51 16.80 -8.67
CA THR A 197 -17.81 15.53 -8.42
C THR A 197 -16.85 15.64 -7.24
N ALA A 198 -16.13 16.77 -7.13
CA ALA A 198 -15.26 17.03 -5.98
C ALA A 198 -16.08 17.14 -4.68
N LEU A 199 -17.18 17.89 -4.65
CA LEU A 199 -18.06 17.98 -3.47
C LEU A 199 -18.57 16.60 -3.04
N PHE A 200 -18.97 15.77 -4.00
CA PHE A 200 -19.36 14.39 -3.76
C PHE A 200 -18.22 13.57 -3.14
N ALA A 201 -17.00 13.68 -3.68
CA ALA A 201 -15.82 13.02 -3.13
C ALA A 201 -15.44 13.53 -1.73
N LEU A 202 -15.63 14.82 -1.43
CA LEU A 202 -15.39 15.38 -0.10
C LEU A 202 -16.37 14.84 0.95
N TRP A 203 -17.64 14.64 0.56
CA TRP A 203 -18.67 14.03 1.41
C TRP A 203 -18.35 12.56 1.70
N LEU A 204 -18.16 11.74 0.66
CA LEU A 204 -17.85 10.32 0.85
C LEU A 204 -16.46 10.10 1.47
N GLY A 205 -15.53 11.04 1.31
CA GLY A 205 -14.25 11.02 1.99
C GLY A 205 -14.38 11.02 3.52
N LEU A 206 -15.53 11.44 4.09
CA LEU A 206 -15.80 11.34 5.53
C LEU A 206 -15.86 9.88 6.01
N GLN A 207 -16.25 8.94 5.16
CA GLN A 207 -16.22 7.51 5.48
C GLN A 207 -14.80 7.02 5.80
N TRP A 208 -13.77 7.73 5.34
CA TRP A 208 -12.37 7.46 5.62
C TRP A 208 -11.81 8.32 6.76
N ALA A 209 -12.23 9.58 6.81
CA ALA A 209 -11.79 10.53 7.82
C ALA A 209 -12.24 10.14 9.24
N LEU A 210 -13.49 9.68 9.37
CA LEU A 210 -14.07 9.36 10.68
C LEU A 210 -13.43 8.13 11.33
N PRO A 211 -13.24 6.98 10.65
CA PRO A 211 -12.54 5.84 11.23
C PRO A 211 -11.12 6.18 11.66
N ALA A 212 -10.38 6.96 10.86
CA ALA A 212 -9.03 7.41 11.19
C ALA A 212 -8.99 8.31 12.43
N ALA A 213 -9.96 9.23 12.56
CA ALA A 213 -10.08 10.08 13.74
C ALA A 213 -10.45 9.28 14.99
N ILE A 214 -11.46 8.41 14.89
CA ILE A 214 -11.93 7.55 15.98
C ILE A 214 -10.82 6.60 16.42
N SER A 215 -10.07 6.02 15.48
CA SER A 215 -9.00 5.10 15.81
C SER A 215 -7.93 5.77 16.65
N ASN A 216 -7.45 6.94 16.22
CA ASN A 216 -6.44 7.68 16.97
C ASN A 216 -6.96 8.17 18.33
N PHE A 217 -8.22 8.60 18.40
CA PHE A 217 -8.84 8.99 19.65
C PHE A 217 -8.89 7.82 20.66
N LEU A 218 -9.36 6.66 20.21
CA LEU A 218 -9.49 5.47 21.06
C LEU A 218 -8.13 4.88 21.42
N VAL A 219 -7.17 4.83 20.50
CA VAL A 219 -5.80 4.38 20.78
C VAL A 219 -5.15 5.29 21.82
N ALA A 220 -5.23 6.62 21.66
CA ALA A 220 -4.66 7.57 22.62
C ALA A 220 -5.33 7.49 24.01
N ARG A 221 -6.63 7.20 24.07
CA ARG A 221 -7.38 7.13 25.34
C ARG A 221 -7.26 5.79 26.07
N THR A 222 -7.18 4.68 25.32
CA THR A 222 -7.25 3.32 25.89
C THR A 222 -5.91 2.58 25.87
N GLY A 223 -4.93 3.05 25.08
CA GLY A 223 -3.66 2.36 24.87
C GLY A 223 -3.77 1.04 24.11
N ARG A 224 -4.95 0.70 23.57
CA ARG A 224 -5.16 -0.53 22.80
C ARG A 224 -4.54 -0.41 21.40
N SER A 225 -4.20 -1.55 20.81
CA SER A 225 -3.58 -1.65 19.48
C SER A 225 -4.53 -1.23 18.35
N THR A 226 -3.95 -0.67 17.28
CA THR A 226 -4.64 -0.32 16.03
C THR A 226 -5.28 -1.56 15.37
N LEU A 227 -4.73 -2.75 15.66
CA LEU A 227 -5.17 -4.05 15.14
C LEU A 227 -6.68 -4.26 15.27
N LEU A 228 -7.25 -3.95 16.43
CA LEU A 228 -8.67 -4.15 16.71
C LEU A 228 -9.47 -2.86 16.50
N ILE A 229 -8.89 -1.71 16.89
CA ILE A 229 -9.63 -0.45 16.89
C ILE A 229 -9.96 0.00 15.47
N PHE A 230 -9.01 -0.06 14.53
CA PHE A 230 -9.21 0.51 13.20
C PHE A 230 -10.28 -0.25 12.38
N PRO A 231 -10.26 -1.60 12.30
CA PRO A 231 -11.32 -2.34 11.59
C PRO A 231 -12.70 -2.15 12.21
N MET A 232 -12.79 -2.06 13.54
CA MET A 232 -14.07 -1.80 14.23
C MET A 232 -14.58 -0.38 13.97
N ALA A 233 -13.69 0.61 13.97
CA ALA A 233 -14.04 1.98 13.62
C ALA A 233 -14.49 2.10 12.16
N TRP A 234 -13.84 1.38 11.24
CA TRP A 234 -14.25 1.30 9.84
C TRP A 234 -15.65 0.72 9.71
N ALA A 235 -15.89 -0.49 10.22
CA ALA A 235 -17.18 -1.15 10.13
C ALA A 235 -18.32 -0.33 10.79
N ALA A 236 -18.04 0.31 11.93
CA ALA A 236 -19.03 1.16 12.61
C ALA A 236 -19.43 2.36 11.74
N ILE A 237 -18.47 3.04 11.10
CA ILE A 237 -18.77 4.16 10.22
C ILE A 237 -19.40 3.70 8.91
N GLU A 238 -18.94 2.60 8.32
CA GLU A 238 -19.52 2.02 7.10
C GLU A 238 -20.99 1.61 7.32
N PHE A 239 -21.35 1.19 8.54
CA PHE A 239 -22.74 0.89 8.91
C PHE A 239 -23.60 2.14 9.17
N VAL A 240 -23.04 3.15 9.86
CA VAL A 240 -23.80 4.33 10.31
C VAL A 240 -23.89 5.41 9.24
N LEU A 241 -22.84 5.61 8.47
CA LEU A 241 -22.73 6.73 7.54
C LEU A 241 -23.52 6.39 6.26
N PRO A 242 -24.62 7.10 5.97
CA PRO A 242 -25.43 6.81 4.80
C PRO A 242 -24.63 7.15 3.54
N SER A 243 -24.34 6.13 2.73
CA SER A 243 -23.72 6.33 1.43
C SER A 243 -24.80 6.67 0.40
N ILE A 244 -24.67 7.83 -0.25
CA ILE A 244 -25.56 8.22 -1.37
C ILE A 244 -25.48 7.18 -2.49
N PHE A 245 -24.26 6.67 -2.72
CA PHE A 245 -24.00 5.48 -3.53
C PHE A 245 -23.30 4.44 -2.67
N PRO A 246 -23.70 3.16 -2.69
CA PRO A 246 -23.02 2.11 -1.93
C PRO A 246 -21.58 1.95 -2.42
N VAL A 247 -20.60 2.29 -1.58
CA VAL A 247 -19.16 2.11 -1.86
C VAL A 247 -18.57 1.24 -0.76
N TYR A 248 -18.52 -0.06 -1.02
CA TYR A 248 -17.90 -1.03 -0.13
C TYR A 248 -16.48 -1.33 -0.60
N MET A 249 -15.57 -1.57 0.34
CA MET A 249 -14.20 -1.98 -0.01
C MET A 249 -14.16 -3.38 -0.62
N ALA A 250 -15.22 -4.17 -0.40
CA ALA A 250 -15.49 -5.45 -1.04
C ALA A 250 -15.31 -5.47 -2.56
N LEU A 251 -15.48 -4.32 -3.24
CA LEU A 251 -15.26 -4.21 -4.69
C LEU A 251 -13.87 -4.70 -5.10
N SER A 252 -12.84 -4.51 -4.28
CA SER A 252 -11.47 -4.91 -4.63
C SER A 252 -11.27 -6.43 -4.72
N TRP A 253 -12.22 -7.22 -4.21
CA TRP A 253 -12.19 -8.68 -4.25
C TRP A 253 -13.37 -9.26 -5.02
N ALA A 254 -14.14 -8.46 -5.77
CA ALA A 254 -15.34 -8.92 -6.45
C ALA A 254 -15.12 -10.16 -7.35
N TRP A 255 -13.93 -10.27 -7.95
CA TRP A 255 -13.54 -11.38 -8.83
C TRP A 255 -12.75 -12.49 -8.16
N GLN A 256 -12.55 -12.41 -6.84
CA GLN A 256 -11.71 -13.34 -6.10
C GLN A 256 -12.57 -14.16 -5.14
N PRO A 257 -13.03 -15.37 -5.56
CA PRO A 257 -14.00 -16.17 -4.82
C PRO A 257 -13.56 -16.45 -3.38
N LEU A 258 -12.27 -16.70 -3.17
CA LEU A 258 -11.70 -16.97 -1.86
C LEU A 258 -11.99 -15.78 -0.91
N TRP A 259 -11.64 -14.56 -1.30
CA TRP A 259 -11.69 -13.41 -0.41
C TRP A 259 -13.08 -12.79 -0.27
N ILE A 260 -13.86 -12.79 -1.36
CA ILE A 260 -15.23 -12.27 -1.36
C ILE A 260 -16.19 -13.14 -0.55
N GLN A 261 -15.86 -14.43 -0.32
CA GLN A 261 -16.70 -15.40 0.38
C GLN A 261 -17.08 -14.97 1.80
N THR A 262 -16.26 -14.13 2.43
CA THR A 262 -16.59 -13.53 3.73
C THR A 262 -17.90 -12.73 3.70
N ALA A 263 -18.41 -12.36 2.52
CA ALA A 263 -19.73 -11.78 2.31
C ALA A 263 -20.89 -12.70 2.72
N GLU A 264 -20.71 -14.02 2.75
CA GLU A 264 -21.76 -14.96 3.17
C GLU A 264 -22.13 -14.80 4.67
N ILE A 265 -21.23 -14.24 5.47
CA ILE A 265 -21.44 -14.06 6.92
C ILE A 265 -22.25 -12.80 7.22
N GLY A 266 -21.96 -11.69 6.55
CA GLY A 266 -22.56 -10.38 6.87
C GLY A 266 -22.56 -9.38 5.71
N GLY A 267 -22.49 -9.88 4.48
CA GLY A 267 -22.49 -9.08 3.26
C GLY A 267 -21.18 -8.34 3.01
N ALA A 268 -21.24 -7.35 2.12
CA ALA A 268 -20.06 -6.59 1.67
C ALA A 268 -19.30 -5.90 2.82
N MET A 269 -19.99 -5.51 3.91
CA MET A 269 -19.35 -4.92 5.09
C MET A 269 -18.38 -5.89 5.79
N THR A 270 -18.71 -7.18 5.84
CA THR A 270 -17.79 -8.18 6.41
C THR A 270 -16.52 -8.27 5.57
N VAL A 271 -16.64 -8.23 4.25
CA VAL A 271 -15.48 -8.23 3.34
C VAL A 271 -14.61 -6.98 3.57
N SER A 272 -15.22 -5.79 3.65
CA SER A 272 -14.52 -4.55 3.99
C SER A 272 -13.80 -4.65 5.33
N PHE A 273 -14.48 -5.18 6.35
CA PHE A 273 -13.91 -5.39 7.68
C PHE A 273 -12.69 -6.32 7.64
N VAL A 274 -12.78 -7.47 6.97
CA VAL A 274 -11.67 -8.43 6.84
C VAL A 274 -10.47 -7.80 6.14
N MET A 275 -10.70 -7.11 5.03
CA MET A 275 -9.65 -6.40 4.29
C MET A 275 -8.91 -5.40 5.17
N VAL A 276 -9.64 -4.58 5.90
CA VAL A 276 -9.06 -3.58 6.80
C VAL A 276 -8.35 -4.24 7.99
N ALA A 277 -8.88 -5.35 8.52
CA ALA A 277 -8.25 -6.12 9.59
C ALA A 277 -6.90 -6.73 9.18
N ILE A 278 -6.80 -7.26 7.97
CA ILE A 278 -5.53 -7.75 7.41
C ILE A 278 -4.50 -6.62 7.33
N ASN A 279 -4.89 -5.46 6.78
CA ASN A 279 -3.99 -4.31 6.69
C ASN A 279 -3.57 -3.78 8.07
N ALA A 280 -4.48 -3.78 9.05
CA ALA A 280 -4.17 -3.42 10.43
C ALA A 280 -3.18 -4.40 11.08
N ALA A 281 -3.30 -5.70 10.78
CA ALA A 281 -2.36 -6.73 11.24
C ALA A 281 -0.98 -6.59 10.61
N ILE A 282 -0.91 -6.29 9.31
CA ILE A 282 0.35 -5.99 8.62
C ILE A 282 0.99 -4.75 9.23
N TRP A 283 0.25 -3.67 9.41
CA TRP A 283 0.75 -2.43 10.00
C TRP A 283 1.32 -2.65 11.40
N GLU A 284 0.59 -3.33 12.29
CA GLU A 284 1.08 -3.58 13.66
C GLU A 284 2.29 -4.54 13.68
N THR A 285 2.38 -5.45 12.70
CA THR A 285 3.57 -6.31 12.52
C THR A 285 4.79 -5.49 12.09
N ILE A 286 4.65 -4.62 11.08
CA ILE A 286 5.71 -3.74 10.60
C ILE A 286 6.16 -2.80 11.73
N ARG A 287 5.20 -2.17 12.41
CA ARG A 287 5.46 -1.25 13.52
C ARG A 287 6.21 -1.96 14.65
N GLY A 288 5.73 -3.10 15.13
CA GLY A 288 6.39 -3.83 16.22
C GLY A 288 7.81 -4.28 15.84
N TYR A 289 8.02 -4.72 14.60
CA TYR A 289 9.35 -5.07 14.11
C TYR A 289 10.29 -3.86 14.05
N VAL A 290 9.81 -2.70 13.59
CA VAL A 290 10.60 -1.47 13.49
C VAL A 290 10.91 -0.86 14.86
N ASP A 291 9.93 -0.85 15.76
CA ASP A 291 10.06 -0.21 17.08
C ASP A 291 10.82 -1.11 18.08
N ASP A 292 10.50 -2.41 18.15
CA ASP A 292 10.97 -3.34 19.18
C ASP A 292 11.88 -4.46 18.64
N GLY A 293 12.09 -4.54 17.32
CA GLY A 293 12.85 -5.63 16.69
C GLY A 293 12.15 -6.99 16.74
N LYS A 294 10.88 -7.05 17.16
CA LYS A 294 10.12 -8.29 17.37
C LYS A 294 8.74 -8.20 16.72
N ILE A 295 8.29 -9.31 16.15
CA ILE A 295 6.93 -9.41 15.61
C ILE A 295 5.96 -9.63 16.79
N PRO A 296 4.96 -8.76 17.00
CA PRO A 296 3.94 -8.99 18.03
C PRO A 296 3.17 -10.28 17.72
N VAL A 297 3.19 -11.25 18.65
CA VAL A 297 2.56 -12.57 18.45
C VAL A 297 1.09 -12.44 18.06
N VAL A 298 0.35 -11.51 18.68
CA VAL A 298 -1.07 -11.29 18.38
C VAL A 298 -1.28 -10.77 16.96
N ALA A 299 -0.43 -9.84 16.48
CA ALA A 299 -0.53 -9.30 15.13
C ALA A 299 -0.18 -10.38 14.09
N GLY A 300 0.91 -11.12 14.31
CA GLY A 300 1.33 -12.21 13.43
C GLY A 300 0.31 -13.36 13.39
N ALA A 301 -0.22 -13.76 14.54
CA ALA A 301 -1.27 -14.79 14.62
C ALA A 301 -2.57 -14.32 13.97
N SER A 302 -2.96 -13.05 14.12
CA SER A 302 -4.16 -12.51 13.47
C SER A 302 -4.00 -12.46 11.96
N LEU A 303 -2.83 -12.06 11.46
CA LEU A 303 -2.53 -12.09 10.02
C LEU A 303 -2.59 -13.52 9.48
N ALA A 304 -1.93 -14.46 10.16
CA ALA A 304 -1.98 -15.87 9.79
C ALA A 304 -3.41 -16.41 9.81
N ALA A 305 -4.20 -16.08 10.83
CA ALA A 305 -5.60 -16.49 10.94
C ALA A 305 -6.45 -15.94 9.79
N TRP A 306 -6.26 -14.68 9.37
CA TRP A 306 -7.01 -14.13 8.24
C TRP A 306 -6.56 -14.66 6.88
N LEU A 307 -5.28 -15.00 6.71
CA LEU A 307 -4.78 -15.55 5.44
C LEU A 307 -5.04 -17.05 5.26
N ILE A 308 -4.99 -17.82 6.35
CA ILE A 308 -5.20 -19.28 6.35
C ILE A 308 -6.67 -19.61 6.57
N GLY A 309 -7.34 -18.85 7.42
CA GLY A 309 -8.70 -19.11 7.89
C GLY A 309 -9.79 -18.64 6.95
N VAL A 310 -9.48 -18.27 5.69
CA VAL A 310 -10.51 -18.16 4.67
C VAL A 310 -10.91 -19.58 4.30
N PRO A 311 -12.01 -20.11 4.85
CA PRO A 311 -12.38 -21.48 4.62
C PRO A 311 -12.77 -21.56 3.16
N ASP A 312 -12.15 -22.46 2.39
CA ASP A 312 -12.69 -22.85 1.12
C ASP A 312 -14.01 -23.58 1.42
N LEU A 313 -15.14 -22.85 1.52
CA LEU A 313 -16.45 -23.49 1.77
C LEU A 313 -16.89 -24.32 0.54
N ARG A 314 -16.05 -24.41 -0.50
CA ARG A 314 -16.19 -25.29 -1.65
C ARG A 314 -15.27 -26.51 -1.58
N ALA A 315 -15.16 -27.18 -0.43
CA ALA A 315 -14.71 -28.58 -0.44
C ALA A 315 -15.84 -29.50 -0.96
N PRO A 316 -15.50 -30.58 -1.69
CA PRO A 316 -16.02 -30.85 -3.02
C PRO A 316 -17.38 -31.56 -3.03
N ALA A 317 -18.14 -31.33 -4.10
CA ALA A 317 -19.23 -32.22 -4.49
C ALA A 317 -18.67 -33.62 -4.80
N HIS A 318 -18.55 -34.47 -3.78
CA HIS A 318 -18.54 -35.92 -3.94
C HIS A 318 -19.95 -36.39 -4.34
N GLY A 319 -20.37 -35.96 -5.53
CA GLY A 319 -21.49 -36.51 -6.27
C GLY A 319 -20.90 -37.24 -7.47
N ALA A 320 -20.29 -38.40 -7.24
CA ALA A 320 -20.01 -39.35 -8.29
C ALA A 320 -21.35 -39.70 -8.96
N GLY A 321 -21.69 -38.97 -10.03
CA GLY A 321 -22.80 -39.28 -10.90
C GLY A 321 -22.55 -40.66 -11.49
N ARG A 322 -23.17 -41.67 -10.88
CA ARG A 322 -23.35 -42.99 -11.47
C ARG A 322 -23.95 -42.77 -12.86
N ARG A 323 -23.14 -42.98 -13.90
CA ARG A 323 -23.66 -43.17 -15.26
C ARG A 323 -24.68 -44.32 -15.20
N PRO A 324 -25.95 -44.12 -15.59
CA PRO A 324 -26.87 -45.24 -15.69
C PRO A 324 -26.36 -46.16 -16.82
N GLY A 325 -26.09 -47.40 -16.46
CA GLY A 325 -25.68 -48.45 -17.38
C GLY A 325 -26.71 -48.57 -18.51
N ARG A 326 -26.23 -48.41 -19.73
CA ARG A 326 -26.96 -48.71 -20.96
C ARG A 326 -27.24 -50.22 -20.96
N ARG A 327 -28.42 -50.62 -20.48
CA ARG A 327 -28.92 -51.99 -20.67
C ARG A 327 -29.13 -52.19 -22.16
N ARG A 328 -28.35 -53.11 -22.74
CA ARG A 328 -28.66 -53.72 -24.03
C ARG A 328 -29.96 -54.54 -23.86
N ALA A 329 -30.93 -54.24 -24.70
CA ALA A 329 -31.96 -55.15 -25.17
C ALA A 329 -32.14 -54.83 -26.66
#